data_AF-A0A380N2E7-F1
#
_entry.id   AF-A0A380N2E7-F1
#
_cell.length_a   1.000
_cell.length_b   1.000
_cell.length_c   1.000
_cell.angle_alpha   90.00
_cell.angle_beta   90.00
_cell.angle_gamma   90.00
#
_symmetry.space_group_name_H-M   'P 1'
#
loop_
_entity.id
_entity.type
_entity.pdbx_description
1 polymer ?
#
loop_
_entity_poly.entity_id
_entity_poly.type
_entity_poly.pdbx_seq_one_letter_code
_entity_poly.pdbx_strand_id
1 'polypeptide(L)'
;MAGAGLGEQVNGGLAQMIAVNTDSIVPIPSAWTSKTAMLLGTAGFSAALAVDKLLKHGIVPEDGEIAVTGANGAVGLWAVRILAYLGYDVVASARSPDEHEALFYQAGAQRILSLAEVKDNPKALHSAQFSAAIDTLGGASLAALLSKIQPHGAVCAIGMAEGSAWQGSVMPFILRGVTLYGISSGDCRSGQREQIWSWLAKLFDSDFVAHMPYQEIFLDEVIPVCRDWAKRPAGRIIVNTGSANEFLSL
;
A
#
# COMPACT_ATOMS: atom_id res chain seq x y z
N MET A 1 8.43 -3.31 12.82
CA MET A 1 9.55 -3.54 11.85
C MET A 1 8.97 -3.46 10.45
N ALA A 2 9.54 -2.66 9.54
CA ALA A 2 9.04 -2.52 8.16
C ALA A 2 10.17 -2.21 7.16
N GLY A 3 11.04 -3.17 6.84
CA GLY A 3 12.21 -2.96 5.98
C GLY A 3 13.54 -3.08 6.74
N ALA A 4 14.56 -2.32 6.35
CA ALA A 4 15.95 -2.40 6.83
C ALA A 4 16.69 -3.70 6.46
N GLY A 5 16.44 -4.23 5.25
CA GLY A 5 17.12 -5.40 4.70
C GLY A 5 16.72 -6.75 5.31
N LEU A 6 15.83 -6.78 6.31
CA LEU A 6 15.32 -8.01 6.94
C LEU A 6 14.48 -8.82 5.94
N GLY A 7 14.91 -10.04 5.64
CA GLY A 7 14.28 -10.92 4.65
C GLY A 7 14.71 -10.65 3.20
N GLU A 8 15.60 -9.68 2.97
CA GLU A 8 16.12 -9.33 1.65
C GLU A 8 17.65 -9.49 1.58
N GLN A 9 18.36 -8.85 2.51
CA GLN A 9 19.82 -8.85 2.61
C GLN A 9 20.31 -9.73 3.77
N VAL A 10 19.50 -9.87 4.81
CA VAL A 10 19.76 -10.70 5.99
C VAL A 10 18.51 -11.52 6.33
N ASN A 11 18.62 -12.47 7.27
CA ASN A 11 17.49 -13.27 7.73
C ASN A 11 16.32 -12.38 8.19
N GLY A 12 15.09 -12.82 7.90
CA GLY A 12 13.85 -12.07 8.15
C GLY A 12 13.00 -12.63 9.29
N GLY A 13 11.84 -12.00 9.51
CA GLY A 13 10.96 -12.28 10.65
C GLY A 13 10.02 -13.49 10.49
N LEU A 14 10.15 -14.29 9.44
CA LEU A 14 9.44 -15.56 9.28
C LEU A 14 10.15 -16.66 10.09
N ALA A 15 10.26 -16.43 11.39
CA ALA A 15 10.91 -17.29 12.37
C ALA A 15 10.36 -16.97 13.77
N GLN A 16 10.45 -17.92 14.69
CA GLN A 16 10.11 -17.68 16.10
C GLN A 16 11.03 -16.66 16.77
N MET A 17 12.30 -16.64 16.38
CA MET A 17 13.33 -15.76 16.93
C MET A 17 14.19 -15.19 15.79
N ILE A 18 14.61 -13.94 15.94
CA ILE A 18 15.48 -13.24 14.97
C ILE A 18 16.45 -12.34 15.73
N ALA A 19 17.70 -12.25 15.24
CA ALA A 19 18.65 -11.23 15.68
C ALA A 19 18.61 -10.06 14.69
N VAL A 20 18.45 -8.84 15.20
CA VAL A 20 18.34 -7.61 14.40
C VAL A 20 19.23 -6.51 14.95
N ASN A 21 19.63 -5.57 14.09
CA ASN A 21 20.26 -4.33 14.55
C ASN A 21 19.22 -3.47 15.29
N THR A 22 19.61 -2.85 16.40
CA THR A 22 18.79 -1.91 17.17
C THR A 22 18.31 -0.72 16.34
N ASP A 23 19.05 -0.34 15.32
CA ASP A 23 18.67 0.76 14.42
C ASP A 23 17.52 0.37 13.46
N SER A 24 17.24 -0.93 13.34
CA SER A 24 16.19 -1.47 12.46
C SER A 24 14.83 -1.63 13.16
N ILE A 25 14.76 -1.37 14.48
CA ILE A 25 13.55 -1.55 15.28
C ILE A 25 12.92 -0.21 15.65
N VAL A 26 11.60 -0.23 15.81
CA VAL A 26 10.80 0.89 16.33
C VAL A 26 9.86 0.31 17.38
N PRO A 27 9.69 0.95 18.55
CA PRO A 27 8.77 0.49 19.56
C PRO A 27 7.35 0.40 19.01
N ILE A 28 6.62 -0.63 19.41
CA ILE A 28 5.19 -0.72 19.10
C ILE A 28 4.50 0.41 19.88
N PRO A 29 3.70 1.27 19.21
CA PRO A 29 2.89 2.27 19.89
C PRO A 29 2.01 1.64 20.98
N SER A 30 1.88 2.31 22.13
CA SER A 30 1.19 1.75 23.30
C SER A 30 -0.28 1.39 23.07
N ALA A 31 -0.92 1.99 22.07
CA ALA A 31 -2.29 1.70 21.68
C ALA A 31 -2.45 0.37 20.92
N TRP A 32 -1.36 -0.29 20.53
CA TRP A 32 -1.37 -1.41 19.62
C TRP A 32 -0.72 -2.67 20.18
N THR A 33 -1.20 -3.82 19.69
CA THR A 33 -0.54 -5.11 19.89
C THR A 33 0.48 -5.38 18.78
N SER A 34 1.32 -6.40 18.96
CA SER A 34 2.20 -6.91 17.88
C SER A 34 1.42 -7.34 16.65
N LYS A 35 0.25 -7.98 16.83
CA LYS A 35 -0.67 -8.36 15.76
C LYS A 35 -1.18 -7.13 15.00
N THR A 36 -1.63 -6.09 15.71
CA THR A 36 -2.05 -4.81 15.13
C THR A 36 -0.93 -4.18 14.30
N ALA A 37 0.30 -4.16 14.81
CA ALA A 37 1.46 -3.64 14.09
C ALA A 37 1.75 -4.45 12.80
N MET A 38 1.52 -5.77 12.80
CA MET A 38 1.75 -6.65 11.64
C MET A 38 0.63 -6.61 10.58
N LEU A 39 -0.59 -6.26 10.98
CA LEU A 39 -1.69 -5.97 10.03
C LEU A 39 -1.35 -4.80 9.12
N LEU A 40 -0.74 -3.75 9.67
CA LEU A 40 -0.10 -2.70 8.88
C LEU A 40 1.15 -3.26 8.18
N GLY A 41 2.14 -3.67 8.96
CA GLY A 41 3.43 -4.17 8.47
C GLY A 41 4.07 -3.24 7.42
N THR A 42 4.91 -3.81 6.56
CA THR A 42 5.53 -3.05 5.45
C THR A 42 4.49 -2.49 4.48
N ALA A 43 3.34 -3.15 4.32
CA ALA A 43 2.33 -2.74 3.34
C ALA A 43 1.65 -1.42 3.75
N GLY A 44 1.09 -1.37 4.97
CA GLY A 44 0.48 -0.18 5.54
C GLY A 44 1.49 0.94 5.74
N PHE A 45 2.72 0.61 6.13
CA PHE A 45 3.80 1.59 6.23
C PHE A 45 4.16 2.22 4.86
N SER A 46 4.21 1.43 3.78
CA SER A 46 4.48 1.94 2.43
C SER A 46 3.33 2.80 1.90
N ALA A 47 2.08 2.40 2.19
CA ALA A 47 0.91 3.22 1.89
C ALA A 47 0.94 4.55 2.64
N ALA A 48 1.28 4.53 3.94
CA ALA A 48 1.39 5.72 4.77
C ALA A 48 2.49 6.68 4.27
N LEU A 49 3.63 6.15 3.81
CA LEU A 49 4.68 6.96 3.17
C LEU A 49 4.18 7.66 1.90
N ALA A 50 3.39 6.96 1.08
CA ALA A 50 2.80 7.55 -0.12
C ALA A 50 1.80 8.66 0.24
N VAL A 51 0.91 8.42 1.19
CA VAL A 51 -0.04 9.43 1.66
C VAL A 51 0.67 10.64 2.27
N ASP A 52 1.68 10.44 3.13
CA ASP A 52 2.52 11.52 3.68
C ASP A 52 3.17 12.37 2.57
N LYS A 53 3.58 11.74 1.46
CA LYS A 53 4.11 12.47 0.30
C LYS A 53 3.05 13.31 -0.41
N LEU A 54 1.85 12.79 -0.61
CA LEU A 54 0.75 13.55 -1.21
C LEU A 54 0.33 14.73 -0.32
N LEU A 55 0.23 14.52 0.99
CA LEU A 55 -0.06 15.59 1.95
C LEU A 55 1.01 16.68 1.92
N LYS A 56 2.29 16.31 1.91
CA LYS A 56 3.41 17.26 1.81
C LYS A 56 3.51 17.94 0.44
N HIS A 57 2.97 17.32 -0.61
CA HIS A 57 2.83 17.95 -1.93
C HIS A 57 1.79 19.06 -1.91
N GLY A 58 0.84 19.02 -0.97
CA GLY A 58 -0.24 19.99 -0.84
C GLY A 58 -1.56 19.55 -1.45
N ILE A 59 -1.72 18.26 -1.79
CA ILE A 59 -2.99 17.72 -2.28
C ILE A 59 -4.00 17.70 -1.14
N VAL A 60 -5.15 18.34 -1.33
CA VAL A 60 -6.26 18.39 -0.37
C VAL A 60 -7.50 17.67 -0.93
N PRO A 61 -8.45 17.21 -0.09
CA PRO A 61 -9.64 16.50 -0.57
C PRO A 61 -10.43 17.24 -1.66
N GLU A 62 -10.44 18.57 -1.59
CA GLU A 62 -11.17 19.44 -2.53
C GLU A 62 -10.55 19.49 -3.93
N ASP A 63 -9.31 19.03 -4.12
CA ASP A 63 -8.65 18.98 -5.43
C ASP A 63 -9.26 17.89 -6.33
N GLY A 64 -10.06 17.00 -5.75
CA GLY A 64 -10.80 15.95 -6.45
C GLY A 64 -10.24 14.55 -6.21
N GLU A 65 -10.72 13.61 -7.02
CA GLU A 65 -10.54 12.17 -6.79
C GLU A 65 -9.07 11.71 -6.81
N ILE A 66 -8.73 10.77 -5.92
CA ILE A 66 -7.43 10.09 -5.88
C ILE A 66 -7.57 8.64 -6.34
N ALA A 67 -6.80 8.24 -7.36
CA ALA A 67 -6.81 6.86 -7.84
C ALA A 67 -5.84 5.96 -7.08
N VAL A 68 -6.23 4.72 -6.78
CA VAL A 68 -5.37 3.69 -6.20
C VAL A 68 -5.42 2.43 -7.06
N THR A 69 -4.32 2.07 -7.72
CA THR A 69 -4.22 0.82 -8.51
C THR A 69 -3.69 -0.32 -7.65
N GLY A 70 -4.02 -1.55 -8.04
CA GLY A 70 -3.71 -2.73 -7.23
C GLY A 70 -4.39 -2.69 -5.86
N ALA A 71 -5.58 -2.08 -5.82
CA ALA A 71 -6.33 -1.79 -4.61
C ALA A 71 -6.67 -3.06 -3.80
N ASN A 72 -6.73 -4.24 -4.42
CA ASN A 72 -6.97 -5.51 -3.74
C ASN A 72 -5.73 -6.08 -3.03
N GLY A 73 -4.54 -5.53 -3.26
CA GLY A 73 -3.33 -5.89 -2.51
C GLY A 73 -3.27 -5.20 -1.15
N ALA A 74 -2.44 -5.72 -0.25
CA ALA A 74 -2.26 -5.13 1.09
C ALA A 74 -1.91 -3.63 1.08
N VAL A 75 -1.00 -3.20 0.19
CA VAL A 75 -0.60 -1.78 0.09
C VAL A 75 -1.77 -0.94 -0.41
N GLY A 76 -2.42 -1.37 -1.49
CA GLY A 76 -3.54 -0.66 -2.11
C GLY A 76 -4.72 -0.49 -1.14
N LEU A 77 -5.13 -1.55 -0.45
CA LEU A 77 -6.20 -1.47 0.55
C LEU A 77 -5.87 -0.51 1.68
N TRP A 78 -4.63 -0.53 2.19
CA TRP A 78 -4.22 0.44 3.22
C TRP A 78 -4.21 1.87 2.67
N ALA A 79 -3.78 2.08 1.44
CA ALA A 79 -3.82 3.39 0.81
C ALA A 79 -5.27 3.91 0.69
N VAL A 80 -6.21 3.07 0.24
CA VAL A 80 -7.64 3.39 0.19
C VAL A 80 -8.15 3.77 1.59
N ARG A 81 -7.91 2.92 2.60
CA ARG A 81 -8.38 3.15 3.98
C ARG A 81 -7.84 4.44 4.58
N ILE A 82 -6.55 4.71 4.41
CA ILE A 82 -5.91 5.92 4.95
C ILE A 82 -6.47 7.16 4.25
N LEU A 83 -6.55 7.17 2.92
CA LEU A 83 -7.07 8.31 2.17
C LEU A 83 -8.55 8.58 2.48
N ALA A 84 -9.38 7.54 2.52
CA ALA A 84 -10.79 7.66 2.86
C ALA A 84 -11.00 8.20 4.28
N TYR A 85 -10.20 7.72 5.24
CA TYR A 85 -10.22 8.24 6.62
C TYR A 85 -9.87 9.73 6.69
N LEU A 86 -8.93 10.18 5.84
CA LEU A 86 -8.54 11.58 5.73
C LEU A 86 -9.53 12.45 4.93
N GLY A 87 -10.63 11.86 4.44
CA GLY A 87 -11.71 12.56 3.76
C GLY A 87 -11.55 12.73 2.25
N TYR A 88 -10.60 12.04 1.62
CA TYR A 88 -10.44 12.06 0.16
C TYR A 88 -11.48 11.18 -0.52
N ASP A 89 -11.91 11.59 -1.72
CA ASP A 89 -12.67 10.75 -2.64
C ASP A 89 -11.71 9.80 -3.37
N VAL A 90 -11.74 8.53 -2.99
CA VAL A 90 -10.85 7.48 -3.47
C VAL A 90 -11.50 6.63 -4.54
N VAL A 91 -10.78 6.45 -5.65
CA VAL A 91 -11.13 5.57 -6.76
C VAL A 91 -10.24 4.33 -6.71
N ALA A 92 -10.80 3.20 -6.28
CA ALA A 92 -10.09 1.93 -6.20
C ALA A 92 -10.04 1.22 -7.56
N SER A 93 -8.90 0.66 -7.92
CA SER A 93 -8.75 -0.11 -9.15
C SER A 93 -7.98 -1.42 -8.99
N ALA A 94 -8.52 -2.47 -9.61
CA ALA A 94 -7.94 -3.81 -9.66
C ALA A 94 -8.25 -4.49 -11.00
N ARG A 95 -7.58 -5.63 -11.28
CA ARG A 95 -7.83 -6.39 -12.52
C ARG A 95 -9.24 -6.96 -12.60
N SER A 96 -9.71 -7.55 -11.50
CA SER A 96 -11.05 -8.11 -11.34
C SER A 96 -11.76 -7.36 -10.20
N PRO A 97 -12.23 -6.13 -10.43
CA PRO A 97 -12.81 -5.32 -9.35
C PRO A 97 -14.10 -5.93 -8.79
N ASP A 98 -14.90 -6.61 -9.61
CA ASP A 98 -16.20 -7.18 -9.22
C ASP A 98 -16.06 -8.23 -8.10
N GLU A 99 -14.97 -8.99 -8.09
CA GLU A 99 -14.66 -9.97 -7.03
C GLU A 99 -14.33 -9.31 -5.67
N HIS A 100 -14.11 -8.00 -5.67
CA HIS A 100 -13.59 -7.24 -4.54
C HIS A 100 -14.39 -5.97 -4.24
N GLU A 101 -15.57 -5.81 -4.85
CA GLU A 101 -16.37 -4.60 -4.76
C GLU A 101 -16.74 -4.27 -3.30
N ALA A 102 -17.33 -5.23 -2.59
CA ALA A 102 -17.69 -5.08 -1.19
C ALA A 102 -16.48 -4.73 -0.31
N LEU A 103 -15.33 -5.33 -0.61
CA LEU A 103 -14.06 -5.06 0.07
C LEU A 103 -13.60 -3.61 -0.15
N PHE A 104 -13.70 -3.08 -1.37
CA PHE A 104 -13.29 -1.70 -1.67
C PHE A 104 -14.20 -0.68 -0.99
N TYR A 105 -15.52 -0.88 -1.01
CA TYR A 105 -16.45 -0.01 -0.28
C TYR A 105 -16.23 -0.10 1.23
N GLN A 106 -15.99 -1.29 1.78
CA GLN A 106 -15.64 -1.44 3.20
C GLN A 106 -14.31 -0.76 3.56
N ALA A 107 -13.36 -0.70 2.61
CA ALA A 107 -12.12 0.06 2.76
C ALA A 107 -12.33 1.58 2.65
N GLY A 108 -13.48 2.04 2.14
CA GLY A 108 -13.83 3.44 2.02
C GLY A 108 -13.63 4.04 0.64
N ALA A 109 -13.52 3.24 -0.43
CA ALA A 109 -13.55 3.77 -1.79
C ALA A 109 -14.94 4.31 -2.15
N GLN A 110 -15.01 5.40 -2.92
CA GLN A 110 -16.25 6.01 -3.39
C GLN A 110 -16.61 5.56 -4.81
N ARG A 111 -15.59 5.16 -5.59
CA ARG A 111 -15.77 4.62 -6.94
C ARG A 111 -14.78 3.50 -7.19
N ILE A 112 -15.18 2.56 -8.06
CA ILE A 112 -14.36 1.43 -8.44
C ILE A 112 -14.19 1.44 -9.96
N LEU A 113 -12.97 1.19 -10.43
CA LEU A 113 -12.65 1.05 -11.85
C LEU A 113 -11.90 -0.25 -12.09
N SER A 114 -12.20 -0.94 -13.18
CA SER A 114 -11.33 -2.01 -13.66
C SER A 114 -9.97 -1.45 -14.09
N LEU A 115 -8.93 -2.29 -14.02
CA LEU A 115 -7.61 -1.90 -14.49
C LEU A 115 -7.60 -1.62 -16.01
N ALA A 116 -8.51 -2.25 -16.75
CA ALA A 116 -8.71 -1.99 -18.17
C ALA A 116 -9.21 -0.55 -18.42
N GLU A 117 -10.16 -0.05 -17.62
CA GLU A 117 -10.62 1.34 -17.68
C GLU A 117 -9.52 2.34 -17.29
N VAL A 118 -8.68 1.99 -16.30
CA VAL A 118 -7.52 2.81 -15.93
C VAL A 118 -6.49 2.85 -17.04
N LYS A 119 -6.24 1.75 -17.76
CA LYS A 119 -5.30 1.73 -18.88
C LYS A 119 -5.86 2.42 -20.13
N ASP A 120 -7.11 2.13 -20.48
CA ASP A 120 -7.76 2.56 -21.73
C ASP A 120 -6.79 2.39 -22.94
N ASN A 121 -6.96 3.20 -23.98
CA ASN A 121 -6.08 3.27 -25.13
C ASN A 121 -4.83 4.11 -24.82
N PRO A 122 -3.62 3.69 -25.23
CA PRO A 122 -2.40 4.45 -24.98
C PRO A 122 -2.44 5.85 -25.57
N LYS A 123 -2.41 6.89 -24.72
CA LYS A 123 -2.18 8.28 -25.15
C LYS A 123 -1.15 8.94 -24.23
N ALA A 124 -0.40 9.87 -24.80
CA ALA A 124 0.58 10.66 -24.05
C ALA A 124 -0.08 11.57 -22.99
N LEU A 125 -1.33 11.97 -23.22
CA LEU A 125 -2.13 12.79 -22.31
C LEU A 125 -3.61 12.49 -22.52
N HIS A 126 -4.31 12.04 -21.48
CA HIS A 126 -5.76 11.87 -21.46
C HIS A 126 -6.41 13.10 -20.82
N SER A 127 -7.73 13.22 -20.88
CA SER A 127 -8.46 14.19 -20.03
C SER A 127 -8.06 13.99 -18.57
N ALA A 128 -7.84 15.09 -17.86
CA ALA A 128 -7.53 15.04 -16.44
C ALA A 128 -8.73 14.50 -15.64
N GLN A 129 -8.48 13.58 -14.72
CA GLN A 129 -9.48 12.88 -13.93
C GLN A 129 -9.14 12.92 -12.43
N PHE A 130 -7.86 12.75 -12.08
CA PHE A 130 -7.44 12.57 -10.69
C PHE A 130 -6.52 13.70 -10.22
N SER A 131 -6.73 14.17 -8.99
CA SER A 131 -5.83 15.12 -8.32
C SER A 131 -4.49 14.46 -8.00
N ALA A 132 -4.52 13.19 -7.60
CA ALA A 132 -3.34 12.37 -7.36
C ALA A 132 -3.60 10.89 -7.60
N ALA A 133 -2.55 10.07 -7.55
CA ALA A 133 -2.68 8.62 -7.55
C ALA A 133 -1.62 7.91 -6.71
N ILE A 134 -1.95 6.72 -6.22
CA ILE A 134 -1.02 5.77 -5.61
C ILE A 134 -1.00 4.50 -6.48
N ASP A 135 0.17 4.16 -7.01
CA ASP A 135 0.35 3.02 -7.90
C ASP A 135 1.19 1.91 -7.25
N THR A 136 0.61 0.71 -7.19
CA THR A 136 1.30 -0.49 -6.68
C THR A 136 1.70 -1.47 -7.78
N LEU A 137 1.50 -1.10 -9.05
CA LEU A 137 1.56 -2.02 -10.19
C LEU A 137 2.74 -1.74 -11.12
N GLY A 138 3.11 -0.49 -11.33
CA GLY A 138 4.13 -0.09 -12.29
C GLY A 138 3.67 -0.23 -13.75
N GLY A 139 4.64 -0.37 -14.65
CA GLY A 139 4.40 -0.68 -16.05
C GLY A 139 3.42 0.26 -16.77
N ALA A 140 2.54 -0.34 -17.58
CA ALA A 140 1.55 0.38 -18.37
C ALA A 140 0.47 1.08 -17.52
N SER A 141 0.15 0.52 -16.34
CA SER A 141 -0.81 1.15 -15.41
C SER A 141 -0.29 2.50 -14.92
N LEU A 142 0.99 2.56 -14.53
CA LEU A 142 1.62 3.80 -14.09
C LEU A 142 1.63 4.86 -15.22
N ALA A 143 1.98 4.47 -16.44
CA ALA A 143 1.97 5.37 -17.59
C ALA A 143 0.57 5.94 -17.86
N ALA A 144 -0.46 5.11 -17.80
CA ALA A 144 -1.84 5.54 -17.99
C ALA A 144 -2.32 6.46 -16.87
N LEU A 145 -2.00 6.17 -15.60
CA LEU A 145 -2.31 7.04 -14.47
C LEU A 145 -1.71 8.44 -14.65
N LEU A 146 -0.40 8.52 -14.92
CA LEU A 146 0.31 9.80 -15.12
C LEU A 146 -0.37 10.68 -16.17
N SER A 147 -0.86 10.08 -17.26
CA SER A 147 -1.55 10.81 -18.34
C SER A 147 -2.92 11.38 -17.96
N LYS A 148 -3.52 10.90 -16.86
CA LYS A 148 -4.86 11.27 -16.36
C LYS A 148 -4.81 12.18 -15.13
N ILE A 149 -3.62 12.54 -14.63
CA ILE A 149 -3.49 13.45 -13.49
C ILE A 149 -3.80 14.89 -13.91
N GLN A 150 -4.47 15.62 -13.02
CA GLN A 150 -4.75 17.05 -13.12
C GLN A 150 -3.46 17.91 -13.09
N PRO A 151 -3.50 19.17 -13.56
CA PRO A 151 -2.38 20.09 -13.40
C PRO A 151 -1.90 20.16 -11.95
N HIS A 152 -0.58 20.12 -11.76
CA HIS A 152 0.12 20.15 -10.48
C HIS A 152 -0.21 18.99 -9.53
N GLY A 153 -0.82 17.91 -10.04
CA GLY A 153 -1.05 16.71 -9.26
C GLY A 153 0.19 15.82 -9.10
N ALA A 154 0.05 14.75 -8.32
CA ALA A 154 1.15 13.85 -8.01
C ALA A 154 0.78 12.37 -8.07
N VAL A 155 1.75 11.52 -8.44
CA VAL A 155 1.63 10.06 -8.40
C VAL A 155 2.72 9.48 -7.52
N CYS A 156 2.36 8.57 -6.61
CA CYS A 156 3.30 7.80 -5.81
C CYS A 156 3.43 6.37 -6.36
N ALA A 157 4.58 6.02 -6.90
CA ALA A 157 4.89 4.65 -7.35
C ALA A 157 5.53 3.85 -6.20
N ILE A 158 4.90 2.74 -5.84
CA ILE A 158 5.31 1.85 -4.74
C ILE A 158 5.75 0.47 -5.25
N GLY A 159 5.04 -0.09 -6.23
CA GLY A 159 5.18 -1.50 -6.62
C GLY A 159 5.37 -1.71 -8.12
N MET A 160 5.71 -2.94 -8.48
CA MET A 160 6.02 -3.35 -9.86
C MET A 160 5.33 -4.67 -10.25
N ALA A 161 4.12 -4.94 -9.75
CA ALA A 161 3.40 -6.20 -10.01
C ALA A 161 3.06 -6.44 -11.49
N GLU A 162 3.06 -5.40 -12.32
CA GLU A 162 2.92 -5.48 -13.79
C GLU A 162 4.26 -5.37 -14.54
N GLY A 163 5.38 -5.27 -13.82
CA GLY A 163 6.72 -5.20 -14.37
C GLY A 163 7.45 -3.92 -13.97
N SER A 164 8.78 -4.01 -13.99
CA SER A 164 9.70 -2.90 -13.67
C SER A 164 9.95 -1.96 -14.85
N ALA A 165 9.72 -2.43 -16.07
CA ALA A 165 9.87 -1.61 -17.27
C ALA A 165 8.70 -0.62 -17.39
N TRP A 166 9.03 0.65 -17.57
CA TRP A 166 8.05 1.72 -17.78
C TRP A 166 8.27 2.40 -19.12
N GLN A 167 7.21 2.51 -19.91
CA GLN A 167 7.17 3.28 -21.16
C GLN A 167 6.10 4.34 -21.03
N GLY A 168 6.51 5.60 -20.90
CA GLY A 168 5.61 6.74 -20.71
C GLY A 168 5.98 7.92 -21.61
N SER A 169 5.28 9.04 -21.42
CA SER A 169 5.55 10.30 -22.10
C SER A 169 6.02 11.36 -21.11
N VAL A 170 6.83 12.31 -21.57
CA VAL A 170 7.20 13.50 -20.79
C VAL A 170 6.06 14.53 -20.67
N MET A 171 5.00 14.39 -21.49
CA MET A 171 3.90 15.37 -21.57
C MET A 171 3.19 15.66 -20.24
N PRO A 172 2.85 14.68 -19.38
CA PRO A 172 2.25 14.99 -18.08
C PRO A 172 3.13 15.88 -17.20
N PHE A 173 4.45 15.70 -17.28
CA PHE A 173 5.40 16.47 -16.49
C PHE A 173 5.53 17.90 -17.02
N ILE A 174 5.75 18.07 -18.32
CA ILE A 174 6.06 19.40 -18.89
C ILE A 174 4.82 20.25 -19.18
N LEU A 175 3.66 19.62 -19.42
CA LEU A 175 2.42 20.33 -19.74
C LEU A 175 1.46 20.46 -18.56
N ARG A 176 1.56 19.58 -17.56
CA ARG A 176 0.73 19.62 -16.36
C ARG A 176 1.53 19.79 -15.07
N GLY A 177 2.86 19.78 -15.09
CA GLY A 177 3.63 19.87 -13.86
C GLY A 177 3.41 18.68 -12.92
N VAL A 178 3.00 17.52 -13.44
CA VAL A 178 2.77 16.32 -12.63
C VAL A 178 4.07 15.85 -12.00
N THR A 179 4.03 15.47 -10.72
CA THR A 179 5.19 14.90 -10.02
C THR A 179 5.05 13.39 -9.86
N LEU A 180 6.11 12.63 -10.16
CA LEU A 180 6.21 11.20 -9.87
C LEU A 180 7.13 10.98 -8.66
N TYR A 181 6.57 10.53 -7.55
CA TYR A 181 7.30 10.16 -6.34
C TYR A 181 7.60 8.66 -6.32
N GLY A 182 8.88 8.32 -6.17
CA GLY A 182 9.29 6.97 -5.80
C GLY A 182 9.14 6.76 -4.28
N ILE A 183 8.44 5.70 -3.90
CA ILE A 183 8.26 5.32 -2.49
C ILE A 183 9.13 4.10 -2.19
N SER A 184 10.09 4.28 -1.27
CA SER A 184 10.95 3.21 -0.77
C SER A 184 10.76 3.08 0.74
N SER A 185 10.33 1.90 1.19
CA SER A 185 10.19 1.58 2.62
C SER A 185 11.40 0.84 3.19
N GLY A 186 12.22 0.23 2.33
CA GLY A 186 13.43 -0.51 2.71
C GLY A 186 14.49 0.38 3.36
N ASP A 187 14.79 1.50 2.70
CA ASP A 187 15.80 2.49 3.11
C ASP A 187 15.12 3.82 3.45
N CYS A 188 14.50 3.87 4.62
CA CYS A 188 13.90 5.10 5.14
C CYS A 188 15.00 6.03 5.65
N ARG A 189 14.84 7.33 5.41
CA ARG A 189 15.72 8.34 6.03
C ARG A 189 15.62 8.24 7.56
N SER A 190 16.72 8.57 8.24
CA SER A 190 16.76 8.59 9.71
C SER A 190 15.60 9.41 10.28
N GLY A 191 14.89 8.87 11.27
CA GLY A 191 13.72 9.49 11.89
C GLY A 191 12.40 9.31 11.13
N GLN A 192 12.43 9.05 9.82
CA GLN A 192 11.20 8.96 9.01
C GLN A 192 10.35 7.75 9.43
N ARG A 193 11.00 6.66 9.82
CA ARG A 193 10.33 5.44 10.26
C ARG A 193 9.52 5.68 11.53
N GLU A 194 10.12 6.28 12.56
CA GLU A 194 9.41 6.61 13.80
C GLU A 194 8.30 7.63 13.55
N GLN A 195 8.55 8.63 12.69
CA GLN A 195 7.55 9.65 12.35
C GLN A 195 6.28 9.04 11.74
N ILE A 196 6.42 8.17 10.74
CA ILE A 196 5.27 7.54 10.07
C ILE A 196 4.53 6.59 11.04
N TRP A 197 5.24 5.79 11.83
CA TRP A 197 4.60 4.92 12.81
C TRP A 197 3.88 5.72 13.90
N SER A 198 4.47 6.81 14.38
CA SER A 198 3.83 7.73 15.33
C SER A 198 2.60 8.41 14.73
N TRP A 199 2.67 8.83 13.46
CA TRP A 199 1.54 9.41 12.75
C TRP A 199 0.38 8.42 12.62
N LEU A 200 0.66 7.19 12.16
CA LEU A 200 -0.34 6.14 12.08
C LEU A 200 -0.99 5.84 13.45
N ALA A 201 -0.21 5.81 14.53
CA ALA A 201 -0.72 5.58 15.88
C ALA A 201 -1.58 6.71 16.44
N LYS A 202 -1.42 7.93 15.92
CA LYS A 202 -2.30 9.06 16.25
C LYS A 202 -3.61 9.03 15.48
N LEU A 203 -3.60 8.49 14.26
CA LEU A 203 -4.78 8.38 13.42
C LEU A 203 -5.64 7.17 13.78
N PHE A 204 -5.02 6.03 14.09
CA PHE A 204 -5.71 4.75 14.15
C PHE A 204 -5.53 4.08 15.51
N ASP A 205 -6.66 3.77 16.15
CA ASP A 205 -6.70 2.85 17.27
C ASP A 205 -6.57 1.39 16.81
N SER A 206 -6.54 0.45 17.77
CA SER A 206 -6.48 -0.98 17.49
C SER A 206 -7.66 -1.46 16.65
N ASP A 207 -8.84 -0.88 16.86
CA ASP A 207 -10.08 -1.33 16.26
C ASP A 207 -10.11 -0.97 14.78
N PHE A 208 -9.74 0.25 14.41
CA PHE A 208 -9.61 0.66 13.01
C PHE A 208 -8.69 -0.28 12.23
N VAL A 209 -7.57 -0.68 12.85
CA VAL A 209 -6.60 -1.56 12.21
C VAL A 209 -7.10 -3.00 12.14
N ALA A 210 -7.81 -3.48 13.16
CA ALA A 210 -8.36 -4.84 13.22
C ALA A 210 -9.45 -5.11 12.17
N HIS A 211 -10.14 -4.07 11.68
CA HIS A 211 -11.15 -4.18 10.62
C HIS A 211 -10.55 -4.33 9.21
N MET A 212 -9.23 -4.27 9.06
CA MET A 212 -8.58 -4.59 7.80
C MET A 212 -8.76 -6.09 7.52
N PRO A 213 -9.30 -6.52 6.36
CA PRO A 213 -9.39 -7.94 6.06
C PRO A 213 -8.00 -8.58 5.93
N TYR A 214 -7.83 -9.68 6.64
CA TYR A 214 -6.60 -10.46 6.66
C TYR A 214 -6.90 -11.96 6.74
N GLN A 215 -5.91 -12.76 6.30
CA GLN A 215 -5.82 -14.17 6.62
C GLN A 215 -4.68 -14.36 7.63
N GLU A 216 -4.93 -15.10 8.69
CA GLU A 216 -3.89 -15.58 9.60
C GLU A 216 -3.49 -17.00 9.20
N ILE A 217 -2.18 -17.23 9.12
CA ILE A 217 -1.59 -18.56 8.86
C ILE A 217 -0.49 -18.82 9.89
N PHE A 218 -0.17 -20.09 10.10
CA PHE A 218 0.98 -20.50 10.90
C PHE A 218 2.27 -20.55 10.06
N LEU A 219 3.41 -20.63 10.75
CA LEU A 219 4.73 -20.60 10.13
C LEU A 219 4.96 -21.74 9.12
N ASP A 220 4.39 -22.92 9.37
CA ASP A 220 4.49 -24.11 8.51
C ASP A 220 3.64 -24.00 7.22
N GLU A 221 2.62 -23.14 7.22
CA GLU A 221 1.77 -22.86 6.07
C GLU A 221 2.39 -21.86 5.08
N VAL A 222 3.44 -21.14 5.48
CA VAL A 222 4.06 -20.07 4.67
C VAL A 222 4.56 -20.59 3.31
N ILE A 223 5.30 -21.70 3.28
CA ILE A 223 5.84 -22.26 2.03
C ILE A 223 4.71 -22.68 1.07
N PRO A 224 3.70 -23.48 1.51
CA PRO A 224 2.52 -23.77 0.70
C PRO A 224 1.85 -22.52 0.10
N VAL A 225 1.59 -21.50 0.92
CA VAL A 225 0.94 -20.25 0.49
C VAL A 225 1.78 -19.49 -0.53
N CYS A 226 3.10 -19.42 -0.34
CA CYS A 226 4.00 -18.75 -1.27
C CYS A 226 4.12 -19.45 -2.63
N ARG A 227 3.99 -20.78 -2.70
CA ARG A 227 4.01 -21.51 -3.98
C ARG A 227 2.82 -21.14 -4.86
N ASP A 228 1.67 -20.91 -4.24
CA ASP A 228 0.43 -20.53 -4.91
C ASP A 228 0.13 -19.02 -4.76
N TRP A 229 1.15 -18.18 -4.66
CA TRP A 229 0.99 -16.73 -4.40
C TRP A 229 0.08 -16.00 -5.40
N ALA A 230 -0.06 -16.53 -6.62
CA ALA A 230 -0.99 -16.01 -7.62
C ALA A 230 -2.46 -16.10 -7.16
N LYS A 231 -2.81 -17.06 -6.30
CA LYS A 231 -4.14 -17.30 -5.73
C LYS A 231 -4.34 -16.71 -4.33
N ARG A 232 -3.37 -15.94 -3.84
CA ARG A 232 -3.45 -15.33 -2.50
C ARG A 232 -4.76 -14.53 -2.33
N PRO A 233 -5.35 -14.49 -1.13
CA PRO A 233 -6.52 -13.65 -0.88
C PRO A 233 -6.20 -12.18 -1.11
N ALA A 234 -7.25 -11.39 -1.36
CA ALA A 234 -7.16 -9.95 -1.29
C ALA A 234 -6.76 -9.50 0.13
N GLY A 235 -6.05 -8.38 0.20
CA GLY A 235 -5.57 -7.81 1.45
C GLY A 235 -4.30 -8.44 1.99
N ARG A 236 -4.31 -8.80 3.27
CA ARG A 236 -3.09 -9.07 4.05
C ARG A 236 -3.06 -10.51 4.55
N ILE A 237 -1.88 -11.11 4.52
CA ILE A 237 -1.59 -12.34 5.28
C ILE A 237 -0.73 -11.94 6.48
N ILE A 238 -1.12 -12.37 7.67
CA ILE A 238 -0.30 -12.30 8.88
C ILE A 238 0.16 -13.72 9.24
N VAL A 239 1.40 -13.84 9.67
CA VAL A 239 1.99 -15.13 10.06
C VAL A 239 2.09 -15.16 11.56
N ASN A 240 1.41 -16.12 12.18
CA ASN A 240 1.59 -16.48 13.56
C ASN A 240 2.82 -17.39 13.65
N THR A 241 3.86 -16.91 14.33
CA THR A 241 5.12 -17.66 14.46
C THR A 241 5.10 -18.68 15.60
N GLY A 242 4.05 -18.71 16.42
CA GLY A 242 3.83 -19.79 17.40
C GLY A 242 3.55 -21.13 16.72
N SER A 243 3.65 -22.23 17.49
CA SER A 243 3.31 -23.56 16.95
C SER A 243 1.81 -23.84 17.11
N ALA A 244 1.17 -24.47 16.10
CA ALA A 244 -0.21 -24.94 16.23
C ALA A 244 -0.40 -25.95 17.39
N ASN A 245 0.68 -26.63 17.80
CA ASN A 245 0.69 -27.62 18.88
C ASN A 245 0.73 -27.03 20.30
N GLU A 246 1.11 -25.77 20.48
CA GLU A 246 1.06 -25.10 21.79
C GLU A 246 -0.38 -24.70 22.19
N PHE A 247 -1.30 -24.59 21.21
CA PHE A 247 -2.73 -24.31 21.48
C PHE A 247 -3.54 -25.53 21.93
N LEU A 248 -3.05 -26.75 21.70
CA LEU A 248 -3.70 -28.00 22.13
C LEU A 248 -3.23 -28.47 23.52
N SER A 249 -2.41 -27.68 24.22
CA SER A 249 -1.85 -28.02 25.53
C SER A 249 -2.20 -27.03 26.65
N LEU A 250 -3.25 -26.22 26.47
CA LEU A 250 -3.93 -25.43 27.52
C LEU A 250 -5.42 -25.78 27.54
#